data_AF-L8LWD8-F1
#
_entry.id   AF-L8LWD8-F1
#
_cell.length_a   1.000
_cell.length_b   1.000
_cell.length_c   1.000
_cell.angle_alpha   90.00
_cell.angle_beta   90.00
_cell.angle_gamma   90.00
#
_symmetry.space_group_name_H-M   'P 1'
#
loop_
_entity.id
_entity.type
_entity.pdbx_description
1 polymer ?
#
loop_
_entity_poly.entity_id
_entity_poly.type
_entity_poly.pdbx_seq_one_letter_code
_entity_poly.pdbx_strand_id
1 'polypeptide(L)'
;MSLFEIAQQITDKMRLLRAKALPPAGLSLIRTPLGLDGLAGHHQGSAYLCFEGSNEILDWKVNLDFECDREGFHKGFRQSYKIARRDIWLKLFAIDIWDESFAAKTLTQARKYKEKNKSIYIGGYSNGGAIALLAALDFSKQGFKVNLVTWGQPKIMSRPPETSIHRYIRVANPFDPVVHLPFGLIHQGQLVRKFWWGFPHQFPKYIGLPEQVV
;
A
#
# COMPACT_ATOMS: atom_id res chain seq x y z
N MET A 1 4.58 16.92 9.07
CA MET A 1 3.33 16.15 8.93
C MET A 1 3.41 14.96 9.88
N SER A 2 2.48 14.86 10.82
CA SER A 2 2.36 13.72 11.73
C SER A 2 1.92 12.47 10.95
N LEU A 3 2.18 11.29 11.49
CA LEU A 3 1.71 10.06 10.83
C LEU A 3 0.18 9.97 10.81
N PHE A 4 -0.48 10.59 11.78
CA PHE A 4 -1.92 10.72 11.80
C PHE A 4 -2.44 11.49 10.58
N GLU A 5 -1.85 12.64 10.27
CA GLU A 5 -2.20 13.43 9.09
C GLU A 5 -1.99 12.64 7.79
N ILE A 6 -0.93 11.84 7.73
CA ILE A 6 -0.64 10.96 6.59
C ILE A 6 -1.71 9.86 6.44
N ALA A 7 -2.04 9.18 7.54
CA ALA A 7 -3.05 8.14 7.57
C ALA A 7 -4.43 8.69 7.16
N GLN A 8 -4.75 9.90 7.64
CA GLN A 8 -5.97 10.62 7.29
C GLN A 8 -6.00 10.97 5.80
N GLN A 9 -4.92 11.54 5.26
CA GLN A 9 -4.82 11.85 3.83
C GLN A 9 -4.93 10.60 2.94
N ILE A 10 -4.30 9.48 3.32
CA ILE A 10 -4.42 8.21 2.61
C ILE A 10 -5.87 7.73 2.65
N THR A 11 -6.52 7.80 3.81
CA THR A 11 -7.92 7.39 3.98
C THR A 11 -8.86 8.25 3.14
N ASP A 12 -8.67 9.56 3.13
CA ASP A 12 -9.48 10.48 2.33
C ASP A 12 -9.30 10.23 0.82
N LYS A 13 -8.09 9.90 0.37
CA LYS A 13 -7.86 9.47 -1.02
C LYS A 13 -8.53 8.13 -1.35
N MET A 14 -8.55 7.19 -0.40
CA MET A 14 -9.27 5.91 -0.54
C MET A 14 -10.80 6.12 -0.60
N ARG A 15 -11.35 7.14 0.07
CA ARG A 15 -12.76 7.51 -0.07
C ARG A 15 -13.09 7.96 -1.50
N LEU A 16 -12.19 8.74 -2.11
CA LEU A 16 -12.38 9.23 -3.48
C LEU A 16 -12.36 8.09 -4.51
N LEU A 17 -11.51 7.08 -4.33
CA LEU A 17 -11.53 5.85 -5.15
C LEU A 17 -12.88 5.15 -5.13
N ARG A 18 -13.40 4.90 -3.91
CA ARG A 18 -14.66 4.17 -3.72
C ARG A 18 -15.87 4.89 -4.31
N ALA A 19 -15.83 6.21 -4.37
CA ALA A 19 -16.90 6.99 -4.97
C ALA A 19 -16.99 6.80 -6.50
N LYS A 20 -16.08 6.05 -7.15
CA LYS A 20 -15.96 5.88 -8.61
C LYS A 20 -15.95 7.21 -9.38
N ALA A 21 -15.65 8.31 -8.69
CA ALA A 21 -15.40 9.59 -9.31
C ALA A 21 -14.08 9.50 -10.10
N LEU A 22 -13.97 10.24 -11.19
CA LEU A 22 -12.69 10.43 -11.87
C LEU A 22 -11.62 10.81 -10.83
N PRO A 23 -10.38 10.29 -10.95
CA PRO A 23 -9.34 10.65 -10.00
C PRO A 23 -9.18 12.17 -9.97
N PRO A 24 -9.07 12.78 -8.77
CA PRO A 24 -8.79 14.21 -8.66
C PRO A 24 -7.56 14.60 -9.48
N ALA A 25 -7.53 15.83 -9.96
CA ALA A 25 -6.39 16.36 -10.71
C ALA A 25 -5.06 16.07 -9.97
N GLY A 26 -4.10 15.47 -10.68
CA GLY A 26 -2.80 15.08 -10.12
C GLY A 26 -2.75 13.69 -9.47
N LEU A 27 -3.84 12.90 -9.52
CA LEU A 27 -3.85 11.49 -9.15
C LEU A 27 -4.08 10.61 -10.39
N SER A 28 -3.43 9.46 -10.41
CA SER A 28 -3.52 8.45 -11.47
C SER A 28 -4.07 7.16 -10.89
N LEU A 29 -5.02 6.55 -11.59
CA LEU A 29 -5.51 5.22 -11.27
C LEU A 29 -4.44 4.16 -11.60
N ILE A 30 -4.28 3.20 -10.69
CA ILE A 30 -3.50 1.98 -10.86
C ILE A 30 -4.47 0.82 -10.81
N ARG A 31 -4.38 -0.11 -11.77
CA ARG A 31 -5.17 -1.34 -11.74
C ARG A 31 -4.28 -2.53 -11.47
N THR A 32 -4.65 -3.34 -10.50
CA THR A 32 -4.00 -4.63 -10.26
C THR A 32 -4.82 -5.77 -10.89
N PRO A 33 -4.19 -6.89 -11.26
CA PRO A 33 -4.92 -8.05 -11.80
C PRO A 33 -5.91 -8.70 -10.82
N LEU A 34 -5.82 -8.39 -9.53
CA LEU A 34 -6.75 -8.85 -8.50
C LEU A 34 -8.04 -8.02 -8.45
N GLY A 35 -8.28 -7.15 -9.44
CA GLY A 35 -9.38 -6.19 -9.38
C GLY A 35 -9.21 -5.16 -8.27
N LEU A 36 -8.03 -5.06 -7.64
CA LEU A 36 -7.74 -4.00 -6.67
C LEU A 36 -7.36 -2.75 -7.44
N ASP A 37 -8.15 -1.70 -7.27
CA ASP A 37 -7.83 -0.37 -7.74
C ASP A 37 -6.87 0.32 -6.76
N GLY A 38 -6.03 1.21 -7.27
CA GLY A 38 -5.15 2.05 -6.48
C GLY A 38 -5.02 3.46 -7.04
N LEU A 39 -4.52 4.39 -6.24
CA LEU A 39 -4.16 5.73 -6.68
C LEU A 39 -2.69 5.98 -6.45
N ALA A 40 -2.03 6.56 -7.45
CA ALA A 40 -0.71 7.15 -7.33
C ALA A 40 -0.77 8.65 -7.61
N GLY A 41 0.09 9.42 -6.96
CA GLY A 41 0.33 10.80 -7.38
C GLY A 41 1.15 11.58 -6.38
N HIS A 42 1.20 12.90 -6.56
CA HIS A 42 2.03 13.78 -5.76
C HIS A 42 1.21 14.83 -5.02
N HIS A 43 1.64 15.16 -3.81
CA HIS A 43 1.10 16.28 -3.05
C HIS A 43 2.21 16.90 -2.19
N GLN A 44 2.34 18.24 -2.26
CA GLN A 44 3.37 18.99 -1.51
C GLN A 44 4.78 18.38 -1.64
N GLY A 45 5.14 17.96 -2.85
CA GLY A 45 6.44 17.38 -3.16
C GLY A 45 6.63 15.93 -2.69
N SER A 46 5.70 15.34 -1.94
CA SER A 46 5.70 13.93 -1.54
C SER A 46 4.86 13.07 -2.48
N ALA A 47 5.19 11.78 -2.56
CA ALA A 47 4.55 10.80 -3.41
C ALA A 47 3.59 9.97 -2.56
N TYR A 48 2.43 9.64 -3.11
CA TYR A 48 1.38 8.91 -2.43
C TYR A 48 0.95 7.75 -3.29
N LEU A 49 0.81 6.58 -2.66
CA LEU A 49 0.35 5.35 -3.30
C LEU A 49 -0.66 4.68 -2.36
N CYS A 50 -1.87 4.44 -2.84
CA CYS A 50 -2.94 3.83 -2.05
C CYS A 50 -3.54 2.67 -2.82
N PHE A 51 -3.80 1.54 -2.15
CA PHE A 51 -4.42 0.37 -2.75
C PHE A 51 -5.71 -0.03 -2.02
N GLU A 52 -6.78 -0.22 -2.78
CA GLU A 52 -8.03 -0.73 -2.27
C GLU A 52 -7.95 -2.22 -1.93
N GLY A 53 -8.82 -2.68 -1.01
CA GLY A 53 -9.07 -4.10 -0.79
C GLY A 53 -9.98 -4.70 -1.86
N SER A 54 -10.15 -6.02 -1.87
CA SER A 54 -11.10 -6.63 -2.80
C SER A 54 -12.53 -6.28 -2.39
N ASN A 55 -13.37 -6.01 -3.39
CA ASN A 55 -14.81 -5.79 -3.23
C ASN A 55 -15.59 -7.10 -3.13
N GLU A 56 -14.97 -8.23 -3.47
CA GLU A 56 -15.62 -9.53 -3.45
C GLU A 56 -15.02 -10.43 -2.39
N ILE A 57 -15.89 -10.84 -1.48
CA ILE A 57 -15.61 -11.85 -0.48
C ILE A 57 -15.13 -13.18 -1.13
N LEU A 58 -15.48 -13.45 -2.38
CA LEU A 58 -15.05 -14.68 -3.06
C LEU A 58 -13.60 -14.64 -3.60
N ASP A 59 -12.94 -13.47 -3.65
CA ASP A 59 -11.52 -13.33 -3.99
C ASP A 59 -10.57 -13.82 -2.89
N TRP A 60 -11.10 -14.20 -1.73
CA TRP A 60 -10.31 -14.77 -0.63
C TRP A 60 -9.65 -16.11 -0.97
N LYS A 61 -9.94 -16.71 -2.13
CA LYS A 61 -9.15 -17.84 -2.64
C LYS A 61 -7.66 -17.50 -2.68
N VAL A 62 -7.31 -16.24 -2.93
CA VAL A 62 -5.92 -15.76 -2.83
C VAL A 62 -5.45 -15.71 -1.38
N ASN A 63 -6.29 -15.38 -0.40
CA ASN A 63 -5.92 -15.35 1.04
C ASN A 63 -5.82 -16.74 1.68
N LEU A 64 -6.46 -17.73 1.06
CA LEU A 64 -6.39 -19.14 1.43
C LEU A 64 -5.31 -19.89 0.64
N ASP A 65 -4.59 -19.21 -0.23
CA ASP A 65 -3.35 -19.73 -0.79
C ASP A 65 -2.25 -19.55 0.27
N PHE A 66 -1.63 -20.65 0.67
CA PHE A 66 -0.56 -20.64 1.67
C PHE A 66 0.82 -20.67 1.01
N GLU A 67 0.87 -20.70 -0.32
CA GLU A 67 2.12 -20.83 -1.04
C GLU A 67 2.94 -19.55 -0.99
N CYS A 68 4.20 -19.69 -0.58
CA CYS A 68 5.20 -18.64 -0.70
C CYS A 68 6.10 -18.87 -1.93
N ASP A 69 6.60 -17.79 -2.49
CA ASP A 69 7.69 -17.80 -3.45
C ASP A 69 9.02 -18.13 -2.77
N ARG A 70 10.10 -18.21 -3.56
CA ARG A 70 11.45 -18.52 -3.06
C ARG A 70 12.00 -17.47 -2.10
N GLU A 71 11.50 -16.25 -2.14
CA GLU A 71 11.92 -15.17 -1.24
C GLU A 71 11.17 -15.23 0.10
N GLY A 72 10.08 -16.01 0.15
CA GLY A 72 9.23 -16.18 1.32
C GLY A 72 8.03 -15.26 1.32
N PHE A 73 7.64 -14.69 0.18
CA PHE A 73 6.41 -13.89 0.05
C PHE A 73 5.27 -14.71 -0.53
N HIS A 74 4.05 -14.46 -0.08
CA HIS A 74 2.85 -15.04 -0.63
C HIS A 74 2.78 -14.90 -2.17
N LYS A 75 2.66 -16.02 -2.90
CA LYS A 75 2.78 -16.05 -4.38
C LYS A 75 1.75 -15.17 -5.07
N GLY A 76 0.48 -15.27 -4.69
CA GLY A 76 -0.61 -14.45 -5.23
C GLY A 76 -0.31 -12.96 -5.17
N PHE A 77 -0.11 -12.40 -3.97
CA PHE A 77 0.23 -10.99 -3.80
C PHE A 77 1.51 -10.58 -4.53
N ARG A 78 2.55 -11.42 -4.52
CA ARG A 78 3.80 -11.14 -5.23
C ARG A 78 3.58 -11.02 -6.73
N GLN A 79 2.83 -11.95 -7.32
CA GLN A 79 2.54 -11.94 -8.75
C GLN A 79 1.71 -10.72 -9.15
N SER A 80 0.68 -10.41 -8.37
CA SER A 80 -0.17 -9.24 -8.60
C SER A 80 0.63 -7.93 -8.51
N TYR A 81 1.53 -7.84 -7.52
CA TYR A 81 2.45 -6.71 -7.42
C TYR A 81 3.41 -6.65 -8.61
N LYS A 82 4.01 -7.77 -9.05
CA LYS A 82 4.91 -7.79 -10.22
C LYS A 82 4.25 -7.23 -11.47
N ILE A 83 2.98 -7.55 -11.70
CA ILE A 83 2.22 -7.04 -12.84
C ILE A 83 1.93 -5.53 -12.68
N ALA A 84 1.50 -5.09 -11.50
CA ALA A 84 1.21 -3.67 -11.22
C ALA A 84 2.48 -2.79 -11.11
N ARG A 85 3.64 -3.39 -10.81
CA ARG A 85 4.88 -2.68 -10.48
C ARG A 85 5.26 -1.65 -11.54
N ARG A 86 5.22 -2.04 -12.82
CA ARG A 86 5.59 -1.13 -13.92
C ARG A 86 4.69 0.11 -13.93
N ASP A 87 3.38 -0.07 -13.79
CA ASP A 87 2.41 1.03 -13.79
C ASP A 87 2.58 1.93 -12.56
N ILE A 88 2.82 1.35 -11.39
CA ILE A 88 3.11 2.12 -10.16
C ILE A 88 4.33 3.04 -10.37
N TRP A 89 5.43 2.51 -10.89
CA TRP A 89 6.65 3.28 -11.14
C TRP A 89 6.43 4.36 -12.20
N LEU A 90 5.68 4.05 -13.26
CA LEU A 90 5.24 5.00 -14.28
C LEU A 90 4.49 6.16 -13.66
N LYS A 91 3.41 5.89 -12.92
CA LYS A 91 2.56 6.95 -12.36
C LYS A 91 3.25 7.80 -11.29
N LEU A 92 4.26 7.26 -10.61
CA LEU A 92 5.00 7.99 -9.57
C LEU A 92 6.23 8.74 -10.08
N PHE A 93 6.88 8.31 -11.16
CA PHE A 93 8.15 8.91 -11.57
C PHE A 93 8.23 9.27 -13.05
N ALA A 94 7.25 8.88 -13.85
CA ALA A 94 7.21 9.21 -15.27
C ALA A 94 6.28 10.38 -15.57
N ILE A 95 6.74 11.21 -16.50
CA ILE A 95 5.94 12.14 -17.27
C ILE A 95 5.44 11.33 -18.49
N ASP A 96 4.18 11.52 -18.84
CA ASP A 96 3.42 10.83 -19.89
C ASP A 96 4.16 10.82 -21.25
N ILE A 97 5.00 9.79 -21.57
CA ILE A 97 5.70 9.66 -22.86
C ILE A 97 5.97 8.18 -23.21
N TRP A 98 5.62 7.79 -24.45
CA TRP A 98 5.69 6.46 -25.07
C TRP A 98 7.02 6.19 -25.81
N ASP A 99 8.18 6.12 -25.13
CA ASP A 99 9.49 5.94 -25.82
C ASP A 99 10.52 5.16 -24.99
N GLU A 100 11.40 4.36 -25.60
CA GLU A 100 12.45 3.53 -24.97
C GLU A 100 13.46 4.33 -24.11
N SER A 101 13.52 5.66 -24.27
CA SER A 101 14.17 6.58 -23.32
C SER A 101 13.54 6.59 -21.90
N PHE A 102 12.44 5.82 -21.71
CA PHE A 102 11.61 5.68 -20.52
C PHE A 102 12.37 5.27 -19.25
N ALA A 103 13.17 4.22 -19.31
CA ALA A 103 13.85 3.69 -18.11
C ALA A 103 14.84 4.72 -17.57
N ALA A 104 15.62 5.35 -18.44
CA ALA A 104 16.60 6.38 -18.07
C ALA A 104 15.92 7.63 -17.47
N LYS A 105 14.82 8.11 -18.06
CA LYS A 105 14.06 9.27 -17.55
C LYS A 105 13.41 8.99 -16.19
N THR A 106 12.76 7.83 -16.04
CA THR A 106 12.15 7.39 -14.78
C THR A 106 13.20 7.27 -13.69
N LEU A 107 14.35 6.65 -13.98
CA LEU A 107 15.46 6.53 -13.05
C LEU A 107 16.07 7.89 -12.69
N THR A 108 16.16 8.82 -13.64
CA THR A 108 16.64 10.19 -13.38
C THR A 108 15.71 10.95 -12.44
N GLN A 109 14.40 10.87 -12.66
CA GLN A 109 13.42 11.50 -11.77
C GLN A 109 13.41 10.85 -10.39
N ALA A 110 13.46 9.52 -10.31
CA ALA A 110 13.62 8.76 -9.08
C ALA A 110 14.88 9.20 -8.31
N ARG A 111 16.03 9.38 -8.98
CA ARG A 111 17.27 9.89 -8.38
C ARG A 111 17.09 11.30 -7.84
N LYS A 112 16.58 12.24 -8.64
CA LYS A 112 16.28 13.61 -8.20
C LYS A 112 15.33 13.65 -7.01
N TYR A 113 14.36 12.75 -6.99
CA TYR A 113 13.40 12.60 -5.90
C TYR A 113 14.08 12.16 -4.61
N LYS A 114 14.97 11.17 -4.72
CA LYS A 114 15.79 10.65 -3.63
C LYS A 114 16.80 11.68 -3.11
N GLU A 115 17.47 12.42 -4.00
CA GLU A 115 18.40 13.51 -3.66
C GLU A 115 17.71 14.62 -2.85
N LYS A 116 16.45 14.92 -3.16
CA LYS A 116 15.63 15.87 -2.39
C LYS A 116 15.12 15.30 -1.06
N ASN A 117 15.52 14.09 -0.68
CA ASN A 117 15.10 13.36 0.52
C ASN A 117 13.57 13.33 0.70
N LYS A 118 12.84 13.24 -0.41
CA LYS A 118 11.39 13.24 -0.40
C LYS A 118 10.86 11.88 0.03
N SER A 119 9.76 11.91 0.78
CA SER A 119 9.14 10.69 1.32
C SER A 119 8.07 10.14 0.38
N ILE A 120 8.00 8.81 0.29
CA ILE A 120 6.91 8.09 -0.35
C ILE A 120 5.98 7.58 0.75
N TYR A 121 4.71 7.95 0.65
CA TYR A 121 3.64 7.52 1.54
C TYR A 121 2.83 6.44 0.84
N ILE A 122 2.78 5.26 1.44
CA ILE A 122 2.09 4.12 0.87
C ILE A 122 1.05 3.65 1.86
N GLY A 123 -0.13 3.26 1.38
CA GLY A 123 -1.09 2.59 2.22
C GLY A 123 -2.04 1.67 1.47
N GLY A 124 -2.76 0.88 2.23
CA GLY A 124 -3.75 -0.02 1.65
C GLY A 124 -4.60 -0.73 2.68
N TYR A 125 -5.81 -1.09 2.26
CA TYR A 125 -6.80 -1.79 3.07
C TYR A 125 -6.89 -3.27 2.67
N SER A 126 -7.01 -4.18 3.63
CA SER A 126 -7.19 -5.62 3.37
C SER A 126 -6.10 -6.14 2.41
N ASN A 127 -6.49 -6.80 1.31
CA ASN A 127 -5.58 -7.26 0.24
C ASN A 127 -4.75 -6.13 -0.38
N GLY A 128 -5.28 -4.90 -0.45
CA GLY A 128 -4.51 -3.73 -0.87
C GLY A 128 -3.36 -3.41 0.09
N GLY A 129 -3.52 -3.71 1.38
CA GLY A 129 -2.43 -3.59 2.36
C GLY A 129 -1.27 -4.54 2.06
N ALA A 130 -1.55 -5.74 1.54
CA ALA A 130 -0.52 -6.70 1.12
C ALA A 130 0.31 -6.14 -0.06
N ILE A 131 -0.37 -5.62 -1.08
CA ILE A 131 0.27 -4.99 -2.24
C ILE A 131 1.04 -3.74 -1.83
N ALA A 132 0.48 -2.92 -0.93
CA ALA A 132 1.13 -1.75 -0.35
C ALA A 132 2.45 -2.09 0.34
N LEU A 133 2.50 -3.18 1.12
CA LEU A 133 3.73 -3.63 1.76
C LEU A 133 4.78 -4.07 0.74
N LEU A 134 4.39 -4.82 -0.30
CA LEU A 134 5.32 -5.21 -1.37
C LEU A 134 5.88 -3.99 -2.12
N ALA A 135 5.04 -2.99 -2.40
CA ALA A 135 5.47 -1.73 -3.00
C ALA A 135 6.44 -0.98 -2.08
N ALA A 136 6.15 -0.92 -0.78
CA ALA A 136 7.00 -0.27 0.20
C ALA A 136 8.38 -0.92 0.32
N LEU A 137 8.45 -2.25 0.28
CA LEU A 137 9.70 -2.99 0.28
C LEU A 137 10.51 -2.75 -1.00
N ASP A 138 9.86 -2.74 -2.18
CA ASP A 138 10.54 -2.42 -3.45
C ASP A 138 11.15 -1.02 -3.42
N PHE A 139 10.38 0.00 -3.03
CA PHE A 139 10.90 1.37 -2.92
C PHE A 139 11.98 1.51 -1.84
N SER A 140 11.82 0.85 -0.69
CA SER A 140 12.84 0.89 0.37
C SER A 140 14.14 0.23 -0.09
N LYS A 141 14.07 -0.87 -0.86
CA LYS A 141 15.23 -1.55 -1.44
C LYS A 141 16.00 -0.66 -2.43
N GLN A 142 15.31 0.26 -3.09
CA GLN A 142 15.91 1.28 -3.96
C GLN A 142 16.43 2.50 -3.19
N GLY A 143 16.31 2.49 -1.86
CA GLY A 143 16.79 3.52 -0.94
C GLY A 143 15.90 4.75 -0.85
N PHE A 144 14.61 4.65 -1.16
CA PHE A 144 13.66 5.73 -0.87
C PHE A 144 13.27 5.74 0.61
N LYS A 145 12.95 6.93 1.13
CA LYS A 145 12.35 7.08 2.46
C LYS A 145 10.86 6.75 2.38
N VAL A 146 10.49 5.56 2.84
CA VAL A 146 9.11 5.05 2.72
C VAL A 146 8.39 5.03 4.06
N ASN A 147 7.17 5.56 4.07
CA ASN A 147 6.24 5.46 5.20
C ASN A 147 5.03 4.64 4.76
N LEU A 148 4.74 3.56 5.49
CA LEU A 148 3.66 2.62 5.19
C LEU A 148 2.61 2.63 6.30
N VAL A 149 1.34 2.75 5.92
CA VAL A 149 0.20 2.53 6.82
C VAL A 149 -0.76 1.54 6.18
N THR A 150 -1.07 0.45 6.88
CA THR A 150 -2.03 -0.55 6.40
C THR A 150 -3.17 -0.76 7.38
N TRP A 151 -4.32 -1.17 6.86
CA TRP A 151 -5.53 -1.43 7.66
C TRP A 151 -6.09 -2.81 7.32
N GLY A 152 -6.29 -3.65 8.33
CA GLY A 152 -6.85 -5.00 8.12
C GLY A 152 -5.98 -5.88 7.22
N GLN A 153 -4.67 -5.62 7.17
CA GLN A 153 -3.75 -6.30 6.26
C GLN A 153 -3.56 -7.78 6.63
N PRO A 154 -3.62 -8.72 5.66
CA PRO A 154 -3.26 -10.11 5.88
C PRO A 154 -1.75 -10.29 6.07
N LYS A 155 -1.35 -11.45 6.56
CA LYS A 155 0.06 -11.88 6.59
C LYS A 155 0.51 -12.19 5.17
N ILE A 156 1.76 -11.89 4.84
CA ILE A 156 2.24 -12.07 3.45
C ILE A 156 3.63 -12.66 3.32
N MET A 157 4.30 -12.96 4.45
CA MET A 157 5.70 -13.38 4.44
C MET A 157 5.92 -14.52 5.42
N SER A 158 6.82 -15.45 5.11
CA SER A 158 7.23 -16.53 6.00
C SER A 158 8.38 -16.15 6.93
N ARG A 159 9.10 -15.09 6.59
CA ARG A 159 10.24 -14.56 7.35
C ARG A 159 10.36 -13.04 7.18
N PRO A 160 10.98 -12.32 8.12
CA PRO A 160 11.20 -10.89 7.99
C PRO A 160 12.06 -10.58 6.75
N PRO A 161 11.76 -9.53 5.98
CA PRO A 161 12.59 -9.12 4.86
C PRO A 161 13.88 -8.47 5.38
N GLU A 162 14.97 -8.60 4.62
CA GLU A 162 16.26 -7.93 4.90
C GLU A 162 16.16 -6.41 4.78
N THR A 163 15.21 -5.93 3.97
CA THR A 163 14.97 -4.50 3.77
C THR A 163 14.05 -3.95 4.86
N SER A 164 14.49 -2.87 5.50
CA SER A 164 13.67 -2.13 6.46
C SER A 164 12.89 -1.00 5.78
N ILE A 165 11.66 -0.78 6.25
CA ILE A 165 10.84 0.36 5.88
C ILE A 165 11.04 1.43 6.95
N HIS A 166 11.31 2.68 6.54
CA HIS A 166 11.61 3.78 7.48
C HIS A 166 10.55 3.92 8.57
N ARG A 167 9.26 3.84 8.20
CA ARG A 167 8.16 3.79 9.16
C ARG A 167 7.05 2.89 8.65
N TYR A 168 6.61 1.95 9.47
CA TYR A 168 5.53 1.03 9.11
C TYR A 168 4.59 0.80 10.29
N ILE A 169 3.36 1.28 10.14
CA ILE A 169 2.26 1.05 11.08
C ILE A 169 1.20 0.15 10.45
N ARG A 170 0.80 -0.85 11.21
CA ARG A 170 -0.27 -1.77 10.87
C ARG A 170 -1.42 -1.57 11.84
N VAL A 171 -2.54 -1.11 11.31
CA VAL A 171 -3.78 -0.94 12.08
C VAL A 171 -4.64 -2.19 11.90
N ALA A 172 -4.96 -2.86 13.00
CA ALA A 172 -5.74 -4.09 12.95
C ALA A 172 -6.80 -4.12 14.06
N ASN A 173 -7.97 -4.64 13.69
CA ASN A 173 -8.96 -5.10 14.65
C ASN A 173 -8.60 -6.53 15.08
N PRO A 174 -8.44 -6.83 16.38
CA PRO A 174 -8.14 -8.18 16.85
C PRO A 174 -9.15 -9.24 16.41
N PHE A 175 -10.40 -8.85 16.15
CA PHE A 175 -11.48 -9.75 15.71
C PHE A 175 -11.62 -9.86 14.18
N ASP A 176 -10.83 -9.13 13.41
CA ASP A 176 -10.85 -9.24 11.95
C ASP A 176 -10.14 -10.54 11.53
N PRO A 177 -10.82 -11.51 10.89
CA PRO A 177 -10.19 -12.76 10.49
C PRO A 177 -9.07 -12.56 9.45
N VAL A 178 -9.13 -11.50 8.63
CA VAL A 178 -8.15 -11.26 7.56
C VAL A 178 -6.75 -11.08 8.14
N VAL A 179 -6.62 -10.38 9.28
CA VAL A 179 -5.30 -10.12 9.87
C VAL A 179 -4.67 -11.37 10.49
N HIS A 180 -5.41 -12.47 10.60
CA HIS A 180 -4.88 -13.73 11.12
C HIS A 180 -4.44 -14.68 10.01
N LEU A 181 -4.82 -14.40 8.77
CA LEU A 181 -4.59 -15.23 7.59
C LEU A 181 -3.49 -14.68 6.68
N PRO A 182 -2.85 -15.54 5.87
CA PRO A 182 -2.87 -17.00 6.01
C PRO A 182 -2.04 -17.46 7.22
N PHE A 183 -2.39 -18.63 7.76
CA PHE A 183 -1.62 -19.30 8.82
C PHE A 183 -0.19 -19.64 8.37
N GLY A 184 0.74 -19.74 9.33
CA GLY A 184 2.16 -19.99 9.04
C GLY A 184 2.94 -18.79 8.50
N LEU A 185 2.25 -17.74 8.03
CA LEU A 185 2.88 -16.47 7.68
C LEU A 185 2.91 -15.51 8.88
N ILE A 186 3.76 -14.49 8.77
CA ILE A 186 4.00 -13.48 9.79
C ILE A 186 3.64 -12.08 9.30
N HIS A 187 3.50 -11.18 10.26
CA HIS A 187 3.37 -9.74 10.04
C HIS A 187 4.71 -9.05 10.16
N GLN A 188 4.76 -7.83 9.63
CA GLN A 188 5.81 -6.86 9.93
C GLN A 188 5.14 -5.54 10.37
N GLY A 189 5.92 -4.63 10.93
CA GLY A 189 5.47 -3.30 11.31
C GLY A 189 4.93 -3.21 12.72
N GLN A 190 4.81 -1.98 13.21
CA GLN A 190 4.28 -1.69 14.54
C GLN A 190 2.75 -1.87 14.53
N LEU A 191 2.27 -2.78 15.37
CA LEU A 191 0.84 -3.06 15.51
C LEU A 191 0.18 -1.98 16.36
N VAL A 192 -0.81 -1.31 15.80
CA VAL A 192 -1.76 -0.47 16.53
C VAL A 192 -3.10 -1.20 16.57
N ARG A 193 -3.46 -1.71 17.74
CA ARG A 193 -4.75 -2.39 17.96
C ARG A 193 -5.84 -1.34 18.10
N LYS A 194 -6.90 -1.46 17.31
CA LYS A 194 -8.11 -0.65 17.48
C LYS A 194 -9.35 -1.51 17.41
N PHE A 195 -10.21 -1.32 18.39
CA PHE A 195 -11.52 -1.93 18.42
C PHE A 195 -12.48 -1.04 17.63
N TRP A 196 -12.98 -1.56 16.51
CA TRP A 196 -14.11 -0.98 15.81
C TRP A 196 -15.15 -2.08 15.59
N TRP A 197 -16.41 -1.78 15.90
CA TRP A 197 -17.53 -2.67 15.62
C TRP A 197 -18.09 -2.30 14.24
N GLY A 198 -18.07 -3.26 13.30
CA GLY A 198 -18.67 -3.10 11.97
C GLY A 198 -17.83 -3.65 10.81
N PHE A 199 -18.51 -4.21 9.81
CA PHE A 199 -17.96 -4.57 8.50
C PHE A 199 -17.40 -3.34 7.75
N PRO A 200 -16.58 -3.53 6.68
CA PRO A 200 -15.76 -2.49 6.04
C PRO A 200 -16.53 -1.28 5.48
N HIS A 201 -17.84 -1.38 5.33
CA HIS A 201 -18.70 -0.29 4.85
C HIS A 201 -18.84 0.84 5.88
N GLN A 202 -18.46 0.63 7.14
CA GLN A 202 -18.48 1.63 8.21
C GLN A 202 -17.10 2.14 8.65
N PHE A 203 -16.01 1.70 8.02
CA PHE A 203 -14.67 2.31 8.14
C PHE A 203 -14.68 3.86 8.13
N PRO A 204 -15.56 4.55 7.38
CA PRO A 204 -15.53 6.01 7.30
C PRO A 204 -15.93 6.77 8.56
N LYS A 205 -16.61 6.18 9.56
CA LYS A 205 -17.16 6.92 10.72
C LYS A 205 -16.29 6.90 11.98
N TYR A 206 -15.28 6.03 12.07
CA TYR A 206 -14.59 5.76 13.34
C TYR A 206 -13.10 6.20 13.41
N ILE A 207 -12.62 7.02 12.48
CA ILE A 207 -11.23 7.55 12.52
C ILE A 207 -11.14 8.82 13.40
N GLY A 208 -11.95 8.90 14.45
CA GLY A 208 -11.61 9.70 15.62
C GLY A 208 -10.60 8.90 16.44
N LEU A 209 -9.32 8.99 16.09
CA LEU A 209 -8.26 8.36 16.87
C LEU A 209 -7.83 9.34 17.96
N PRO A 210 -7.81 8.95 19.25
CA PRO A 210 -7.33 9.85 20.30
C PRO A 210 -5.88 10.23 20.04
N GLU A 211 -5.56 11.52 20.23
CA GLU A 211 -4.26 12.18 19.98
C GLU A 211 -3.06 11.57 20.72
N GLN A 212 -3.25 10.53 21.53
CA GLN A 212 -2.27 10.05 22.52
C GLN A 212 -1.32 8.94 22.03
N VAL A 213 -1.03 8.87 20.73
CA VAL A 213 0.07 8.01 20.23
C VAL A 213 1.01 8.87 19.39
N VAL A 214 1.84 9.64 20.10
CA VAL A 214 3.03 10.33 19.59
C VAL A 214 4.25 9.71 20.25
#